data_AF-A0A3C1GQZ3-F1
#
_entry.id   AF-A0A3C1GQZ3-F1
#
_cell.length_a   1.000
_cell.length_b   1.000
_cell.length_c   1.000
_cell.angle_alpha   90.00
_cell.angle_beta   90.00
_cell.angle_gamma   90.00
#
_symmetry.space_group_name_H-M   'P 1'
#
loop_
_entity.id
_entity.type
_entity.pdbx_description
1 polymer ?
#
loop_
_entity_poly.entity_id
_entity_poly.type
_entity_poly.pdbx_seq_one_letter_code
_entity_poly.pdbx_strand_id
1 'polypeptide(L)'
;GVSWLEFTTSTGDVVRLDPEHPIELRAFYTDSKDDSHTHNDADEQIRPYMMVRNGLEALIGRNTFYHLTDIGTLSEQAGTTVLTLQSGGQEYQLSMP
;
A
#
# COMPACT_ATOMS: atom_id res chain seq x y z
N GLY A 1 -23.53 5.02 10.65
CA GLY A 1 -22.95 3.66 10.80
C GLY A 1 -21.46 3.76 10.58
N VAL A 2 -20.69 2.77 11.04
CA VAL A 2 -19.25 2.70 10.79
C VAL A 2 -18.99 2.25 9.35
N SER A 3 -18.07 2.91 8.64
CA SER A 3 -17.64 2.52 7.30
C SER A 3 -16.39 1.64 7.38
N TRP A 4 -16.25 0.70 6.45
CA TRP A 4 -15.12 -0.21 6.37
C TRP A 4 -14.46 -0.10 4.99
N LEU A 5 -13.14 -0.13 4.96
CA LEU A 5 -12.39 -0.39 3.74
C LEU A 5 -12.21 -1.89 3.60
N GLU A 6 -12.83 -2.46 2.58
CA GLU A 6 -12.77 -3.89 2.26
C GLU A 6 -12.05 -4.08 0.92
N PHE A 7 -11.14 -5.03 0.90
CA PHE A 7 -10.29 -5.36 -0.23
C PHE A 7 -10.59 -6.78 -0.68
N THR A 8 -10.56 -6.99 -1.99
CA THR A 8 -10.69 -8.32 -2.58
C THR A 8 -9.44 -8.62 -3.39
N THR A 9 -8.76 -9.72 -3.06
CA THR A 9 -7.60 -10.17 -3.84
C THR A 9 -8.05 -10.76 -5.17
N SER A 10 -7.14 -10.85 -6.15
CA SER A 10 -7.43 -11.53 -7.43
C SER A 10 -7.78 -13.02 -7.28
N THR A 11 -7.43 -13.63 -6.15
CA THR A 11 -7.77 -15.02 -5.78
C THR A 11 -9.07 -15.14 -5.00
N GLY A 12 -9.76 -14.03 -4.72
CA GLY A 12 -11.07 -14.00 -4.07
C GLY A 12 -11.06 -13.94 -2.55
N ASP A 13 -9.91 -13.70 -1.91
CA ASP A 13 -9.88 -13.44 -0.47
C ASP A 13 -10.44 -12.04 -0.19
N VAL A 14 -11.26 -11.92 0.86
CA VAL A 14 -11.87 -10.66 1.29
C VAL A 14 -11.33 -10.28 2.66
N VAL A 15 -10.70 -9.12 2.75
CA VAL A 15 -10.06 -8.63 3.99
C VAL A 15 -10.44 -7.17 4.22
N ARG A 16 -10.52 -6.76 5.49
CA ARG A 16 -10.79 -5.38 5.87
C ARG A 16 -9.52 -4.73 6.36
N LEU A 17 -9.39 -3.42 6.14
CA LEU A 17 -8.34 -2.67 6.84
C LEU A 17 -8.70 -2.61 8.32
N ASP A 18 -7.95 -3.39 9.10
CA ASP A 18 -8.08 -3.54 10.54
C ASP A 18 -6.68 -3.80 11.16
N PRO A 19 -6.53 -3.94 12.49
CA PRO A 19 -5.24 -4.18 13.12
C PRO A 19 -4.55 -5.50 12.73
N GLU A 20 -5.28 -6.51 12.24
CA GLU A 20 -4.72 -7.79 11.80
C GLU A 20 -4.27 -7.75 10.33
N HIS A 21 -4.87 -6.85 9.54
CA HIS A 21 -4.61 -6.68 8.11
C HIS A 21 -4.15 -5.24 7.79
N PRO A 22 -3.00 -4.79 8.31
CA PRO A 22 -2.51 -3.45 8.04
C PRO A 22 -2.04 -3.30 6.58
N ILE A 23 -1.99 -2.05 6.11
CA ILE A 23 -1.31 -1.69 4.87
C ILE A 23 0.06 -1.12 5.21
N GLU A 24 1.09 -1.55 4.48
CA GLU A 24 2.47 -1.09 4.66
C GLU A 24 3.07 -0.67 3.32
N LEU A 25 3.79 0.45 3.31
CA LEU A 25 4.61 0.87 2.17
C LEU A 25 6.01 0.27 2.31
N ARG A 26 6.46 -0.47 1.30
CA ARG A 26 7.79 -1.12 1.30
C ARG A 26 8.55 -0.86 0.00
N ALA A 27 9.87 -0.73 0.13
CA ALA A 27 10.77 -0.67 -1.02
C ALA A 27 10.81 -2.02 -1.76
N PHE A 28 10.77 -1.95 -3.09
CA PHE A 28 10.92 -3.08 -3.99
C PHE A 28 11.99 -2.74 -5.01
N TYR A 29 13.05 -3.56 -5.03
CA TYR A 29 14.18 -3.40 -5.94
C TYR A 29 14.01 -4.36 -7.14
N THR A 30 14.13 -3.85 -8.35
CA THR A 30 14.23 -4.69 -9.55
C THR A 30 15.69 -4.89 -9.91
N ASP A 31 16.13 -6.14 -10.03
CA ASP A 31 17.40 -6.45 -10.68
C ASP A 31 17.28 -6.07 -12.16
N SER A 32 17.91 -4.97 -12.56
CA SER A 32 18.08 -4.58 -13.96
C SER A 32 19.02 -5.57 -14.66
N LYS A 33 18.55 -6.80 -14.92
CA LYS A 33 19.21 -7.76 -15.83
C LYS A 33 18.63 -7.60 -17.22
N ASP A 34 18.86 -6.45 -17.84
CA ASP A 34 18.74 -6.35 -19.28
C ASP A 34 20.11 -5.93 -19.83
N ASP A 35 20.60 -6.71 -20.79
CA ASP A 35 21.91 -6.61 -21.45
C ASP A 35 21.96 -5.41 -22.41
N SER A 36 21.28 -4.33 -22.03
CA SER A 36 21.26 -3.07 -22.74
C SER A 36 22.35 -2.18 -22.14
N HIS A 37 23.20 -1.61 -22.99
CA HIS A 37 24.26 -0.66 -22.61
C HIS A 37 23.74 0.66 -21.99
N THR A 38 22.51 0.69 -21.52
CA THR A 38 21.90 1.76 -20.73
C THR A 38 21.97 1.37 -19.26
N HIS A 39 23.05 1.77 -18.60
CA HIS A 39 23.10 1.87 -17.16
C HIS A 39 21.96 2.79 -16.70
N ASN A 40 20.87 2.22 -16.20
CA ASN A 40 19.96 2.93 -15.33
C ASN A 40 19.86 2.11 -14.05
N ASP A 41 20.02 2.82 -12.94
CA ASP A 41 20.13 2.34 -11.58
C ASP A 41 19.05 1.31 -11.23
N ALA A 42 19.28 0.49 -10.20
CA ALA A 42 18.21 -0.32 -9.65
C ALA A 42 17.08 0.62 -9.19
N ASP A 43 16.01 0.75 -9.99
CA ASP A 43 14.90 1.65 -9.69
C ASP A 43 14.17 1.13 -8.44
N GLU A 44 14.50 1.70 -7.30
CA GLU A 44 13.78 1.48 -6.05
C GLU A 44 12.35 1.99 -6.20
N GLN A 45 11.38 1.09 -6.08
CA GLN A 45 9.96 1.42 -6.16
C GLN A 45 9.29 1.17 -4.82
N ILE A 46 8.64 2.20 -4.26
CA ILE A 46 7.78 2.02 -3.08
C ILE A 46 6.44 1.43 -3.51
N ARG A 47 6.04 0.35 -2.84
CA ARG A 47 4.82 -0.39 -3.15
C ARG A 47 3.99 -0.66 -1.88
N PRO A 48 2.66 -0.49 -1.94
CA PRO A 48 1.76 -0.82 -0.84
C PRO A 48 1.45 -2.32 -0.79
N TYR A 49 1.57 -2.92 0.38
CA TYR A 49 1.23 -4.31 0.66
C TYR A 49 0.22 -4.40 1.80
N MET A 50 -0.61 -5.43 1.79
CA MET A 50 -1.57 -5.72 2.86
C MET A 50 -1.44 -7.15 3.31
N MET A 51 -1.40 -7.39 4.62
CA MET A 51 -1.49 -8.74 5.17
C MET A 51 -2.88 -9.33 4.85
N VAL A 52 -2.93 -10.57 4.37
CA VAL A 52 -4.20 -11.23 4.00
C VAL A 52 -4.49 -12.40 4.93
N ARG A 53 -3.58 -13.36 5.06
CA ARG A 53 -3.70 -14.51 5.98
C ARG A 53 -2.40 -15.28 6.07
N ASN A 54 -2.10 -15.89 7.22
CA ASN A 54 -1.02 -16.87 7.38
C ASN A 54 0.35 -16.41 6.80
N GLY A 55 0.67 -15.12 6.93
CA GLY A 55 1.90 -14.54 6.37
C GLY A 55 1.88 -14.29 4.85
N LEU A 56 0.75 -14.53 4.17
CA LEU A 56 0.54 -14.14 2.78
C LEU A 56 0.09 -12.69 2.73
N GLU A 57 0.83 -11.90 1.95
CA GLU A 57 0.55 -10.50 1.71
C GLU A 57 0.12 -10.29 0.25
N ALA A 58 -0.76 -9.32 0.02
CA ALA A 58 -1.16 -8.90 -1.31
C ALA A 58 -0.53 -7.54 -1.63
N LEU A 59 -0.01 -7.42 -2.86
CA LEU A 59 0.34 -6.11 -3.43
C LEU A 59 -0.96 -5.35 -3.75
N ILE A 60 -1.10 -4.15 -3.22
CA ILE A 60 -2.19 -3.26 -3.62
C ILE A 60 -1.83 -2.64 -4.98
N GLY A 61 -2.68 -2.89 -5.97
CA GLY A 61 -2.50 -2.37 -7.32
C GLY A 61 -2.54 -0.84 -7.36
N ARG A 62 -1.84 -0.23 -8.33
CA ARG A 62 -1.77 1.23 -8.49
C ARG A 62 -3.15 1.90 -8.56
N ASN A 63 -4.08 1.30 -9.30
CA ASN A 63 -5.46 1.79 -9.41
C ASN A 63 -6.17 1.82 -8.05
N THR A 64 -6.02 0.76 -7.26
CA THR A 64 -6.58 0.68 -5.91
C THR A 64 -5.91 1.70 -5.00
N PHE A 65 -4.58 1.86 -5.09
CA PHE A 65 -3.86 2.85 -4.30
C PHE A 65 -4.28 4.29 -4.61
N TYR A 66 -4.48 4.65 -5.89
CA TYR A 66 -5.02 5.95 -6.25
C TYR A 66 -6.43 6.17 -5.70
N HIS A 67 -7.26 5.14 -5.70
CA HIS A 67 -8.57 5.23 -5.06
C HIS A 67 -8.45 5.47 -3.55
N LEU A 68 -7.47 4.84 -2.88
CA LEU A 68 -7.17 5.12 -1.47
C LEU A 68 -6.73 6.58 -1.24
N THR A 69 -5.95 7.16 -2.14
CA THR A 69 -5.57 8.58 -2.04
C THR A 69 -6.75 9.53 -2.23
N ASP A 70 -7.73 9.14 -3.05
CA ASP A 70 -8.93 9.95 -3.31
C ASP A 70 -9.92 9.94 -2.13
N ILE A 71 -10.03 8.80 -1.43
CA ILE A 71 -10.96 8.66 -0.28
C ILE A 71 -10.30 8.96 1.08
N GLY A 72 -8.97 8.96 1.12
CA GLY A 72 -8.18 9.30 2.29
C GLY A 72 -7.88 10.80 2.40
N THR A 73 -7.13 11.16 3.43
CA THR A 73 -6.64 12.54 3.62
C THR A 73 -5.11 12.55 3.55
N LEU A 74 -4.57 13.29 2.59
CA LEU A 74 -3.14 13.58 2.50
C LEU A 74 -2.79 14.78 3.39
N SER A 75 -1.71 14.65 4.16
CA SER A 75 -1.19 15.71 5.03
C SER A 75 0.33 15.69 5.03
N GLU A 76 0.94 16.85 5.27
CA GLU A 76 2.38 16.96 5.50
C GLU A 76 2.64 16.93 7.01
N GLN A 77 3.39 15.94 7.48
CA GLN A 77 3.76 15.78 8.89
C GLN A 77 5.28 15.64 9.00
N ALA A 78 5.93 16.57 9.69
CA ALA A 78 7.40 16.59 9.85
C ALA A 78 8.19 16.44 8.52
N GLY A 79 7.68 17.03 7.43
CA GLY A 79 8.30 16.97 6.11
C GLY A 79 8.07 15.66 5.36
N THR A 80 7.18 14.80 5.84
CA THR A 80 6.76 13.56 5.19
C THR A 80 5.28 13.66 4.81
N THR A 81 4.97 13.31 3.58
CA THR A 81 3.59 13.14 3.14
C THR A 81 2.99 11.87 3.78
N VAL A 82 1.89 12.03 4.49
CA VAL A 82 1.15 10.96 5.18
C VAL A 82 -0.26 10.88 4.61
N LEU A 83 -0.64 9.69 4.14
CA LEU A 83 -2.01 9.34 3.78
C LEU A 83 -2.72 8.74 5.00
N THR A 84 -3.80 9.37 5.44
CA THR A 84 -4.65 8.87 6.54
C THR A 84 -5.94 8.26 5.97
N LEU A 85 -6.24 7.03 6.37
CA LEU A 85 -7.41 6.26 5.96
C LEU A 85 -8.31 5.99 7.17
N GLN A 86 -9.62 5.99 6.93
CA GLN A 86 -10.63 5.63 7.93
C GLN A 86 -11.21 4.25 7.61
N SER A 87 -11.16 3.32 8.56
CA SER A 87 -11.77 2.00 8.41
C SER A 87 -12.18 1.47 9.77
N GLY A 88 -13.40 0.92 9.89
CA GLY A 88 -13.85 0.32 11.14
C GLY A 88 -13.97 1.29 12.31
N GLY A 89 -14.01 2.61 12.03
CA GLY A 89 -14.01 3.65 13.06
C GLY A 89 -12.62 3.89 13.66
N GLN A 90 -11.56 3.38 13.02
CA GLN A 90 -10.16 3.63 13.37
C GLN A 90 -9.44 4.34 12.23
N GLU A 91 -8.35 5.03 12.60
CA GLU A 91 -7.46 5.73 11.67
C GLU A 91 -6.21 4.89 11.39
N TYR A 92 -5.81 4.85 10.13
CA TYR A 92 -4.60 4.17 9.67
C TYR A 92 -3.75 5.15 8.86
N GLN A 93 -2.47 5.25 9.19
CA GLN A 93 -1.55 6.18 8.54
C GLN A 93 -0.53 5.43 7.69
N LEU A 94 -0.33 5.91 6.46
CA LEU A 94 0.65 5.41 5.51
C LEU A 94 1.63 6.52 5.19
N SER A 95 2.90 6.29 5.49
CA SER A 95 4.01 7.17 5.18
C SER A 95 5.10 6.40 4.46
N MET A 96 5.96 7.11 3.73
CA MET A 96 7.17 6.50 3.18
C MET A 96 8.00 5.86 4.32
N PRO A 97 8.64 4.70 4.07
CA PRO A 97 9.49 4.02 5.04
C PRO A 97 10.78 4.80 5.35
#